data_AF-A0A3B8J5I5-F1
#
_entry.id   AF-A0A3B8J5I5-F1
#
_cell.length_a   1.000
_cell.length_b   1.000
_cell.length_c   1.000
_cell.angle_alpha   90.00
_cell.angle_beta   90.00
_cell.angle_gamma   90.00
#
_symmetry.space_group_name_H-M   'P 1'
#
loop_
_entity.id
_entity.type
_entity.pdbx_description
1 polymer ?
#
loop_
_entity_poly.entity_id
_entity_poly.type
_entity_poly.pdbx_seq_one_letter_code
_entity_poly.pdbx_strand_id
1 'polypeptide(L)'
;MKKFKALVTVLLSVILLSQSVLAYGFSEHERYDLLFPEQFRTVKYFQGVITSDILSRLRMLSPAGALNALNVLRGDGTGNLMLDETAARAEGAVMLVRLLGAEDKALEQSPLHPFTDVPDWAGPYVGYLYQNGLTIGIGNNLYGSSAPIDEKSYLVFLLRALGYRDGNGEDFTWNTVEQAAVDAGLLMLGEVLADGYDFKRSRLAELSWRAMFLNHKKENKSLISLLYDRGMISYSSLEELLTPVYIPVINKWLECLPELEKAFINHSEKIELSIDEAMAKTNWQKYLSHIIERAEISTGVFQRGYSSELWQEDKGYKLYVMPRYINTFEQDRKLFSKLDEITRIVIKPGMTDYEKELAFHDFIVENIEYDTSFDMDNGVPRSSSHALGALETGFAVCEGYAQLMMLLLNRAGIPCRMVTGVADGELHAWNMVLLNGDTYHVDVTWDDPVPVEENAKKESIRYDYFNVNDKELGKSHTWITADYPACVETAENYFVKNKLIVNGIDNLKIALENAVKDGKTESMFKLQNMDPESLDIGKIMIEITGESDYNLEFISCSFDPVTLVIRFEMKYRKPD
;
A
#
# COMPACT_ATOMS: atom_id res chain seq x y z
N MET A 1 53.65 -17.46 -5.81
CA MET A 1 54.24 -16.11 -5.89
C MET A 1 53.46 -15.33 -6.94
N LYS A 2 52.95 -14.10 -6.76
CA LYS A 2 53.12 -13.07 -5.70
C LYS A 2 51.77 -12.53 -5.18
N LYS A 3 51.80 -11.91 -3.99
CA LYS A 3 50.77 -11.07 -3.33
C LYS A 3 50.99 -9.57 -3.71
N PHE A 4 50.13 -8.55 -3.45
CA PHE A 4 48.82 -8.38 -2.78
C PHE A 4 48.20 -6.98 -3.15
N LYS A 5 47.07 -6.61 -2.50
CA LYS A 5 46.47 -5.25 -2.29
C LYS A 5 45.34 -4.82 -3.26
N ALA A 6 44.27 -4.16 -2.80
CA ALA A 6 43.78 -3.99 -1.42
C ALA A 6 42.26 -3.69 -1.41
N LEU A 7 41.54 -4.22 -0.43
CA LEU A 7 40.17 -3.86 -0.12
C LEU A 7 40.19 -2.89 1.06
N VAL A 8 39.87 -1.60 0.85
CA VAL A 8 39.57 -0.65 1.92
C VAL A 8 38.40 0.23 1.48
N THR A 9 37.29 0.00 2.15
CA THR A 9 36.12 0.84 2.40
C THR A 9 36.32 2.35 2.18
N VAL A 10 35.44 2.96 1.38
CA VAL A 10 34.96 4.33 1.64
C VAL A 10 33.56 4.21 2.21
N LEU A 11 33.31 4.92 3.31
CA LEU A 11 32.10 4.88 4.13
C LEU A 11 31.30 6.17 3.89
N LEU A 12 29.99 6.14 4.21
CA LEU A 12 29.03 7.25 4.14
C LEU A 12 28.68 7.79 2.73
N SER A 13 27.55 7.32 2.21
CA SER A 13 26.36 8.19 2.27
C SER A 13 25.35 7.52 3.21
N VAL A 14 24.81 8.29 4.13
CA VAL A 14 23.84 7.80 5.12
C VAL A 14 22.61 7.32 4.37
N ILE A 15 22.23 6.05 4.55
CA ILE A 15 20.86 5.62 4.27
C ILE A 15 19.99 6.32 5.31
N LEU A 16 19.59 7.55 5.00
CA LEU A 16 18.39 8.17 5.51
C LEU A 16 17.20 7.51 4.80
N LEU A 17 17.05 6.21 5.04
CA LEU A 17 15.74 5.71 5.42
C LEU A 17 15.41 6.40 6.75
N SER A 18 15.02 7.68 6.66
CA SER A 18 13.89 8.09 7.46
C SER A 18 12.82 7.06 7.15
N GLN A 19 12.54 6.19 8.11
CA GLN A 19 11.20 5.66 8.26
C GLN A 19 10.33 6.91 8.38
N SER A 20 9.79 7.38 7.25
CA SER A 20 8.62 8.23 7.26
C SER A 20 7.61 7.46 8.07
N VAL A 21 7.24 8.03 9.22
CA VAL A 21 6.31 7.38 10.14
C VAL A 21 5.08 7.04 9.33
N LEU A 22 4.78 5.74 9.23
CA LEU A 22 3.78 5.21 8.32
C LEU A 22 2.44 5.87 8.61
N ALA A 23 2.07 6.86 7.80
CA ALA A 23 0.70 7.30 7.71
C ALA A 23 -0.10 6.08 7.21
N TYR A 24 -0.91 5.52 8.11
CA TYR A 24 -1.79 4.36 7.91
C TYR A 24 -1.17 2.96 7.77
N GLY A 25 0.15 2.78 7.98
CA GLY A 25 0.74 1.43 8.11
C GLY A 25 0.91 0.64 6.80
N PHE A 26 0.71 1.27 5.64
CA PHE A 26 0.88 0.66 4.32
C PHE A 26 2.33 0.61 3.87
N SER A 27 2.75 -0.48 3.20
CA SER A 27 4.05 -0.54 2.53
C SER A 27 4.14 0.47 1.37
N GLU A 28 5.36 0.75 0.89
CA GLU A 28 5.57 1.74 -0.17
C GLU A 28 4.80 1.38 -1.47
N HIS A 29 4.85 0.10 -1.88
CA HIS A 29 4.06 -0.41 -3.01
C HIS A 29 2.53 -0.31 -2.77
N GLU A 30 2.06 -0.50 -1.54
CA GLU A 30 0.63 -0.35 -1.20
C GLU A 30 0.15 1.10 -1.33
N ARG A 31 1.03 2.09 -1.09
CA ARG A 31 0.69 3.49 -1.33
C ARG A 31 0.57 3.81 -2.83
N TYR A 32 1.46 3.28 -3.68
CA TYR A 32 1.32 3.42 -5.14
C TYR A 32 0.08 2.71 -5.69
N ASP A 33 -0.35 1.61 -5.09
CA ASP A 33 -1.53 0.86 -5.51
C ASP A 33 -2.83 1.69 -5.41
N LEU A 34 -2.89 2.65 -4.48
CA LEU A 34 -4.03 3.57 -4.32
C LEU A 34 -4.20 4.52 -5.51
N LEU A 35 -3.15 4.79 -6.31
CA LEU A 35 -3.22 5.61 -7.53
C LEU A 35 -3.90 4.91 -8.72
N PHE A 36 -4.38 3.68 -8.54
CA PHE A 36 -5.06 2.89 -9.56
C PHE A 36 -6.53 2.63 -9.18
N PRO A 37 -7.42 2.38 -10.18
CA PRO A 37 -8.79 1.94 -9.94
C PRO A 37 -8.86 0.65 -9.10
N GLU A 38 -9.91 0.51 -8.29
CA GLU A 38 -10.08 -0.61 -7.34
C GLU A 38 -9.91 -2.00 -7.99
N GLN A 39 -10.44 -2.21 -9.20
CA GLN A 39 -10.32 -3.47 -9.93
C GLN A 39 -8.88 -3.82 -10.39
N PHE A 40 -7.95 -2.87 -10.30
CA PHE A 40 -6.54 -3.03 -10.61
C PHE A 40 -5.64 -2.91 -9.37
N ARG A 41 -6.21 -2.99 -8.16
CA ARG A 41 -5.47 -3.04 -6.89
C ARG A 41 -5.22 -4.47 -6.43
N THR A 42 -4.25 -4.62 -5.54
CA THR A 42 -3.94 -5.85 -4.81
C THR A 42 -5.10 -6.25 -3.91
N VAL A 43 -5.72 -7.39 -4.17
CA VAL A 43 -6.76 -7.93 -3.29
C VAL A 43 -6.10 -8.71 -2.16
N LYS A 44 -6.00 -8.10 -0.97
CA LYS A 44 -5.53 -8.77 0.26
C LYS A 44 -6.70 -9.41 1.00
N TYR A 45 -6.61 -10.71 1.26
CA TYR A 45 -7.64 -11.48 1.98
C TYR A 45 -7.46 -11.49 3.50
N PHE A 46 -6.24 -11.22 3.96
CA PHE A 46 -5.89 -11.04 5.35
C PHE A 46 -5.04 -9.78 5.48
N GLN A 47 -5.32 -8.94 6.48
CA GLN A 47 -4.60 -7.68 6.74
C GLN A 47 -3.82 -7.74 8.06
N GLY A 48 -3.47 -8.95 8.51
CA GLY A 48 -2.79 -9.18 9.78
C GLY A 48 -3.65 -8.99 11.03
N VAL A 49 -4.95 -8.70 10.87
CA VAL A 49 -5.92 -8.53 11.96
C VAL A 49 -7.03 -9.57 11.83
N ILE A 50 -7.18 -10.42 12.85
CA ILE A 50 -8.25 -11.43 12.89
C ILE A 50 -9.54 -10.77 13.40
N THR A 51 -10.37 -10.31 12.46
CA THR A 51 -11.71 -9.76 12.73
C THR A 51 -12.77 -10.86 12.89
N SER A 52 -14.00 -10.47 13.25
CA SER A 52 -15.15 -11.39 13.29
C SER A 52 -15.51 -11.99 11.92
N ASP A 53 -15.31 -11.25 10.82
CA ASP A 53 -15.47 -11.77 9.46
C ASP A 53 -14.41 -12.84 9.15
N ILE A 54 -13.14 -12.56 9.47
CA ILE A 54 -12.04 -13.53 9.32
C ILE A 54 -12.29 -14.80 10.14
N LEU A 55 -12.72 -14.69 11.41
CA LEU A 55 -13.10 -15.85 12.22
C LEU A 55 -14.27 -16.65 11.62
N SER A 56 -15.21 -15.97 10.96
CA SER A 56 -16.35 -16.62 10.29
C SER A 56 -15.90 -17.38 9.05
N ARG A 57 -15.04 -16.77 8.21
CA ARG A 57 -14.43 -17.41 7.03
C ARG A 57 -13.62 -18.65 7.40
N LEU A 58 -12.71 -18.52 8.37
CA LEU A 58 -11.87 -19.62 8.85
C LEU A 58 -12.73 -20.79 9.38
N ARG A 59 -13.82 -20.49 10.10
CA ARG A 59 -14.75 -21.52 10.62
C ARG A 59 -15.45 -22.32 9.52
N MET A 60 -15.60 -21.77 8.30
CA MET A 60 -16.20 -22.48 7.16
C MET A 60 -15.23 -23.46 6.47
N LEU A 61 -13.94 -23.43 6.79
CA LEU A 61 -12.95 -24.34 6.21
C LEU A 61 -13.12 -25.77 6.74
N SER A 62 -12.82 -26.77 5.89
CA SER A 62 -12.75 -28.17 6.29
C SER A 62 -11.75 -28.35 7.44
N PRO A 63 -12.14 -28.91 8.61
CA PRO A 63 -11.25 -29.06 9.76
C PRO A 63 -9.93 -29.76 9.45
N ALA A 64 -9.99 -30.89 8.74
CA ALA A 64 -8.82 -31.66 8.36
C ALA A 64 -7.96 -30.92 7.31
N GLY A 65 -8.57 -30.20 6.37
CA GLY A 65 -7.86 -29.43 5.36
C GLY A 65 -7.13 -28.23 5.97
N ALA A 66 -7.82 -27.44 6.80
CA ALA A 66 -7.25 -26.29 7.47
C ALA A 66 -6.11 -26.68 8.42
N LEU A 67 -6.28 -27.73 9.21
CA LEU A 67 -5.23 -28.24 10.09
C LEU A 67 -4.06 -28.86 9.31
N ASN A 68 -4.28 -29.37 8.09
CA ASN A 68 -3.19 -29.84 7.25
C ASN A 68 -2.39 -28.67 6.62
N ALA A 69 -3.06 -27.61 6.15
CA ALA A 69 -2.40 -26.39 5.66
C ALA A 69 -1.62 -25.67 6.76
N LEU A 70 -2.15 -25.62 8.00
CA LEU A 70 -1.39 -25.18 9.18
C LEU A 70 -0.29 -26.15 9.63
N ASN A 71 -0.04 -27.23 8.89
CA ASN A 71 0.95 -28.27 9.17
C ASN A 71 0.77 -28.98 10.54
N VAL A 72 -0.44 -28.91 11.11
CA VAL A 72 -0.85 -29.53 12.39
C VAL A 72 -1.20 -30.99 12.21
N LEU A 73 -2.12 -31.27 11.26
CA LEU A 73 -2.54 -32.62 10.91
C LEU A 73 -1.66 -33.13 9.75
N ARG A 74 -0.79 -34.10 10.04
CA ARG A 74 0.09 -34.75 9.05
C ARG A 74 -0.40 -36.16 8.72
N GLY A 75 -0.34 -36.50 7.44
CA GLY A 75 -0.67 -37.82 6.89
C GLY A 75 0.53 -38.78 6.82
N ASP A 76 0.41 -39.82 6.00
CA ASP A 76 1.42 -40.86 5.77
C ASP A 76 2.59 -40.43 4.85
N GLY A 77 2.60 -39.18 4.39
CA GLY A 77 3.59 -38.66 3.43
C GLY A 77 3.23 -38.86 1.96
N THR A 78 2.16 -39.60 1.64
CA THR A 78 1.64 -39.78 0.26
C THR A 78 0.49 -38.82 -0.09
N GLY A 79 0.05 -38.00 0.88
CA GLY A 79 -1.13 -37.13 0.79
C GLY A 79 -2.36 -37.68 1.52
N ASN A 80 -2.33 -38.94 1.97
CA ASN A 80 -3.40 -39.53 2.76
C ASN A 80 -3.30 -39.09 4.25
N LEU A 81 -4.28 -38.32 4.71
CA LEU A 81 -4.36 -37.84 6.10
C LEU A 81 -4.77 -38.93 7.11
N MET A 82 -5.13 -40.14 6.64
CA MET A 82 -5.56 -41.28 7.46
C MET A 82 -6.77 -40.94 8.33
N LEU A 83 -7.79 -40.28 7.76
CA LEU A 83 -8.92 -39.72 8.52
C LEU A 83 -9.86 -40.78 9.12
N ASP A 84 -9.88 -41.98 8.56
CA ASP A 84 -10.65 -43.12 9.06
C ASP A 84 -9.90 -43.97 10.09
N GLU A 85 -8.62 -43.71 10.31
CA GLU A 85 -7.78 -44.42 11.27
C GLU A 85 -7.89 -43.81 12.67
N THR A 86 -7.53 -44.60 13.68
CA THR A 86 -7.36 -44.12 15.07
C THR A 86 -5.99 -43.46 15.27
N ALA A 87 -5.78 -42.80 16.41
CA ALA A 87 -4.49 -42.23 16.80
C ALA A 87 -4.05 -42.74 18.17
N ALA A 88 -2.75 -42.95 18.36
CA ALA A 88 -2.17 -43.24 19.66
C ALA A 88 -2.13 -41.97 20.55
N ARG A 89 -2.12 -42.13 21.87
CA ARG A 89 -2.06 -41.00 22.83
C ARG A 89 -0.82 -40.13 22.66
N ALA A 90 0.31 -40.71 22.24
CA ALA A 90 1.50 -39.95 21.85
C ALA A 90 1.26 -39.08 20.61
N GLU A 91 0.57 -39.59 19.59
CA GLU A 91 0.25 -38.83 18.37
C GLU A 91 -0.75 -37.70 18.63
N GLY A 92 -1.77 -37.95 19.46
CA GLY A 92 -2.70 -36.92 19.92
C GLY A 92 -2.02 -35.79 20.70
N ALA A 93 -0.96 -36.12 21.46
CA ALA A 93 -0.12 -35.13 22.14
C ALA A 93 0.73 -34.31 21.16
N VAL A 94 1.37 -34.95 20.17
CA VAL A 94 2.09 -34.25 19.10
C VAL A 94 1.16 -33.29 18.34
N MET A 95 -0.05 -33.73 18.00
CA MET A 95 -1.03 -32.89 17.32
C MET A 95 -1.48 -31.70 18.18
N LEU A 96 -1.62 -31.87 19.51
CA LEU A 96 -1.93 -30.74 20.40
C LEU A 96 -0.79 -29.70 20.46
N VAL A 97 0.47 -30.14 20.54
CA VAL A 97 1.63 -29.23 20.51
C VAL A 97 1.69 -28.43 19.20
N ARG A 98 1.40 -29.08 18.06
CA ARG A 98 1.29 -28.40 16.77
C ARG A 98 0.11 -27.45 16.69
N LEU A 99 -1.06 -27.84 17.21
CA LEU A 99 -2.26 -26.99 17.27
C LEU A 99 -1.98 -25.69 18.04
N LEU A 100 -1.13 -25.77 19.07
CA LEU A 100 -0.65 -24.65 19.88
C LEU A 100 0.55 -23.90 19.26
N GLY A 101 0.96 -24.24 18.03
CA GLY A 101 2.08 -23.62 17.32
C GLY A 101 3.43 -23.78 18.01
N ALA A 102 3.60 -24.81 18.84
CA ALA A 102 4.72 -24.95 19.77
C ALA A 102 5.70 -26.08 19.42
N GLU A 103 5.62 -26.65 18.20
CA GLU A 103 6.45 -27.79 17.79
C GLU A 103 7.96 -27.46 17.80
N ASP A 104 8.38 -26.38 17.15
CA ASP A 104 9.79 -25.98 17.11
C ASP A 104 10.34 -25.76 18.52
N LYS A 105 9.60 -25.01 19.35
CA LYS A 105 9.94 -24.77 20.76
C LYS A 105 10.02 -26.07 21.58
N ALA A 106 9.12 -27.02 21.34
CA ALA A 106 9.15 -28.32 22.01
C ALA A 106 10.38 -29.13 21.60
N LEU A 107 10.71 -29.16 20.31
CA LEU A 107 11.87 -29.88 19.77
C LEU A 107 13.21 -29.27 20.20
N GLU A 108 13.35 -27.94 20.15
CA GLU A 108 14.54 -27.21 20.57
C GLU A 108 14.82 -27.36 22.07
N GLN A 109 13.78 -27.27 22.91
CA GLN A 109 13.93 -27.31 24.37
C GLN A 109 13.98 -28.74 24.92
N SER A 110 13.44 -29.71 24.19
CA SER A 110 13.27 -31.12 24.58
C SER A 110 12.95 -31.30 26.07
N PRO A 111 11.81 -30.76 26.57
CA PRO A 111 11.57 -30.66 28.00
C PRO A 111 11.41 -32.03 28.67
N LEU A 112 11.92 -32.19 29.88
CA LEU A 112 11.84 -33.46 30.62
C LEU A 112 10.42 -33.78 31.11
N HIS A 113 10.07 -35.07 31.08
CA HIS A 113 8.87 -35.67 31.68
C HIS A 113 9.23 -36.89 32.57
N PRO A 114 8.38 -37.30 33.53
CA PRO A 114 8.65 -38.45 34.40
C PRO A 114 8.28 -39.81 33.79
N PHE A 115 7.64 -39.84 32.61
CA PHE A 115 7.06 -41.07 32.06
C PHE A 115 8.08 -42.02 31.44
N THR A 116 7.93 -43.32 31.67
CA THR A 116 8.90 -44.36 31.26
C THR A 116 8.55 -45.11 29.97
N ASP A 117 7.34 -44.91 29.43
CA ASP A 117 6.80 -45.55 28.23
C ASP A 117 6.64 -44.57 27.05
N VAL A 118 7.21 -43.37 27.13
CA VAL A 118 7.22 -42.39 26.03
C VAL A 118 8.39 -42.71 25.10
N PRO A 119 8.14 -42.99 23.80
CA PRO A 119 9.21 -43.22 22.85
C PRO A 119 9.94 -41.91 22.51
N ASP A 120 11.23 -42.00 22.18
CA ASP A 120 12.13 -40.85 21.96
C ASP A 120 11.55 -39.76 21.03
N TRP A 121 10.85 -40.17 19.96
CA TRP A 121 10.23 -39.24 19.00
C TRP A 121 9.08 -38.40 19.60
N ALA A 122 8.39 -38.91 20.63
CA ALA A 122 7.30 -38.24 21.31
C ALA A 122 7.76 -37.46 22.56
N GLY A 123 8.95 -37.77 23.08
CA GLY A 123 9.53 -37.19 24.30
C GLY A 123 9.45 -35.66 24.37
N PRO A 124 9.97 -34.90 23.37
CA PRO A 124 9.93 -33.45 23.36
C PRO A 124 8.51 -32.87 23.48
N TYR A 125 7.54 -33.49 22.81
CA TYR A 125 6.14 -33.05 22.78
C TYR A 125 5.42 -33.35 24.09
N VAL A 126 5.53 -34.59 24.59
CA VAL A 126 4.95 -34.99 25.89
C VAL A 126 5.58 -34.19 27.03
N GLY A 127 6.88 -33.92 26.95
CA GLY A 127 7.63 -33.02 27.82
C GLY A 127 7.07 -31.61 27.85
N TYR A 128 6.91 -31.00 26.67
CA TYR A 128 6.29 -29.67 26.55
C TYR A 128 4.89 -29.65 27.16
N LEU A 129 4.02 -30.60 26.83
CA LEU A 129 2.67 -30.66 27.39
C LEU A 129 2.68 -30.87 28.91
N TYR A 130 3.60 -31.67 29.44
CA TYR A 130 3.69 -31.96 30.86
C TYR A 130 4.11 -30.70 31.65
N GLN A 131 5.17 -30.01 31.20
CA GLN A 131 5.66 -28.82 31.89
C GLN A 131 4.70 -27.62 31.80
N ASN A 132 3.88 -27.55 30.76
CA ASN A 132 2.84 -26.52 30.63
C ASN A 132 1.49 -26.93 31.27
N GLY A 133 1.41 -28.08 31.96
CA GLY A 133 0.18 -28.54 32.63
C GLY A 133 -0.93 -29.01 31.69
N LEU A 134 -0.62 -29.25 30.41
CA LEU A 134 -1.56 -29.66 29.37
C LEU A 134 -1.78 -31.18 29.35
N THR A 135 -0.82 -31.99 29.80
CA THR A 135 -0.97 -33.45 29.89
C THR A 135 -0.60 -34.02 31.26
N ILE A 136 -1.21 -35.16 31.60
CA ILE A 136 -0.86 -36.01 32.75
C ILE A 136 -0.75 -37.47 32.31
N GLY A 137 -0.01 -38.27 33.07
CA GLY A 137 0.09 -39.72 32.87
C GLY A 137 -1.07 -40.50 33.48
N ILE A 138 -1.09 -41.80 33.20
CA ILE A 138 -2.14 -42.75 33.63
C ILE A 138 -1.83 -43.43 34.98
N GLY A 139 -0.79 -42.97 35.69
CA GLY A 139 -0.28 -43.57 36.93
C GLY A 139 0.94 -44.46 36.72
N ASN A 140 1.58 -44.90 37.81
CA ASN A 140 2.77 -45.78 37.79
C ASN A 140 3.94 -45.28 36.91
N ASN A 141 4.12 -43.96 36.78
CA ASN A 141 5.07 -43.33 35.85
C ASN A 141 4.84 -43.69 34.36
N LEU A 142 3.62 -44.05 33.97
CA LEU A 142 3.23 -44.31 32.59
C LEU A 142 2.44 -43.14 32.00
N TYR A 143 2.63 -42.90 30.72
CA TYR A 143 1.88 -41.97 29.89
C TYR A 143 0.71 -42.64 29.16
N GLY A 144 0.87 -43.91 28.78
CA GLY A 144 -0.05 -44.64 27.90
C GLY A 144 0.24 -44.41 26.42
N SER A 145 1.50 -44.20 26.04
CA SER A 145 1.90 -43.63 24.73
C SER A 145 1.33 -44.33 23.51
N SER A 146 1.37 -45.67 23.51
CA SER A 146 0.94 -46.52 22.39
C SER A 146 -0.52 -46.96 22.48
N ALA A 147 -1.24 -46.61 23.55
CA ALA A 147 -2.67 -46.87 23.61
C ALA A 147 -3.41 -45.92 22.65
N PRO A 148 -4.46 -46.38 21.95
CA PRO A 148 -5.33 -45.47 21.21
C PRO A 148 -5.92 -44.43 22.16
N ILE A 149 -5.96 -43.18 21.74
CA ILE A 149 -6.58 -42.11 22.53
C ILE A 149 -8.10 -42.17 22.38
N ASP A 150 -8.83 -42.11 23.51
CA ASP A 150 -10.28 -41.99 23.52
C ASP A 150 -10.72 -40.51 23.40
N GLU A 151 -11.93 -40.26 22.92
CA GLU A 151 -12.45 -38.90 22.71
C GLU A 151 -12.45 -38.09 24.01
N LYS A 152 -12.78 -38.73 25.13
CA LYS A 152 -12.87 -38.07 26.45
C LYS A 152 -11.49 -37.62 26.94
N SER A 153 -10.45 -38.44 26.80
CA SER A 153 -9.05 -38.04 27.00
C SER A 153 -8.66 -36.85 26.11
N TYR A 154 -9.12 -36.83 24.85
CA TYR A 154 -8.79 -35.72 23.94
C TYR A 154 -9.53 -34.42 24.27
N LEU A 155 -10.77 -34.50 24.76
CA LEU A 155 -11.49 -33.34 25.28
C LEU A 155 -10.77 -32.71 26.49
N VAL A 156 -10.13 -33.50 27.37
CA VAL A 156 -9.29 -32.96 28.46
C VAL A 156 -8.12 -32.14 27.91
N PHE A 157 -7.45 -32.61 26.84
CA PHE A 157 -6.37 -31.87 26.18
C PHE A 157 -6.84 -30.52 25.64
N LEU A 158 -7.98 -30.48 24.94
CA LEU A 158 -8.54 -29.25 24.37
C LEU A 158 -9.07 -28.29 25.44
N LEU A 159 -9.72 -28.80 26.51
CA LEU A 159 -10.14 -27.99 27.65
C LEU A 159 -8.94 -27.30 28.33
N ARG A 160 -7.85 -28.03 28.53
CA ARG A 160 -6.61 -27.46 29.09
C ARG A 160 -5.96 -26.43 28.15
N ALA A 161 -5.95 -26.68 26.85
CA ALA A 161 -5.52 -25.71 25.84
C ALA A 161 -6.39 -24.43 25.82
N LEU A 162 -7.67 -24.54 26.17
CA LEU A 162 -8.59 -23.41 26.40
C LEU A 162 -8.46 -22.79 27.80
N GLY A 163 -7.50 -23.22 28.62
CA GLY A 163 -7.19 -22.63 29.92
C GLY A 163 -8.05 -23.11 31.08
N TYR A 164 -8.87 -24.15 30.88
CA TYR A 164 -9.61 -24.84 31.94
C TYR A 164 -8.68 -25.80 32.70
N ARG A 165 -8.98 -26.05 33.98
CA ARG A 165 -8.18 -26.93 34.84
C ARG A 165 -9.01 -28.10 35.37
N ASP A 166 -8.46 -29.30 35.32
CA ASP A 166 -9.05 -30.48 35.93
C ASP A 166 -8.48 -30.78 37.31
N GLY A 167 -9.32 -31.29 38.20
CA GLY A 167 -8.97 -31.62 39.58
C GLY A 167 -10.13 -31.45 40.55
N ASN A 168 -9.97 -31.99 41.76
CA ASN A 168 -10.99 -31.83 42.81
C ASN A 168 -11.05 -30.36 43.26
N GLY A 169 -12.16 -29.67 42.97
CA GLY A 169 -12.34 -28.24 43.25
C GLY A 169 -11.80 -27.31 42.16
N GLU A 170 -11.36 -27.85 41.03
CA GLU A 170 -11.03 -27.10 39.82
C GLU A 170 -12.26 -27.06 38.88
N ASP A 171 -12.07 -26.73 37.60
CA ASP A 171 -13.16 -26.48 36.65
C ASP A 171 -13.93 -27.74 36.26
N PHE A 172 -13.26 -28.89 36.22
CA PHE A 172 -13.89 -30.17 35.95
C PHE A 172 -13.12 -31.35 36.56
N THR A 173 -13.74 -32.53 36.53
CA THR A 173 -13.12 -33.81 36.90
C THR A 173 -13.31 -34.81 35.76
N TRP A 174 -12.68 -35.98 35.84
CA TRP A 174 -12.91 -37.07 34.87
C TRP A 174 -14.40 -37.42 34.68
N ASN A 175 -15.20 -37.29 35.72
CA ASN A 175 -16.64 -37.60 35.67
C ASN A 175 -17.47 -36.47 35.03
N THR A 176 -16.91 -35.27 34.82
CA THR A 176 -17.64 -34.09 34.32
C THR A 176 -17.03 -33.49 33.04
N VAL A 177 -16.08 -34.17 32.39
CA VAL A 177 -15.42 -33.72 31.14
C VAL A 177 -16.44 -33.38 30.05
N GLU A 178 -17.46 -34.22 29.85
CA GLU A 178 -18.49 -34.02 28.82
C GLU A 178 -19.28 -32.73 29.06
N GLN A 179 -19.74 -32.48 30.30
CA GLN A 179 -20.43 -31.26 30.66
C GLN A 179 -19.53 -30.03 30.48
N ALA A 180 -18.27 -30.11 30.93
CA ALA A 180 -17.31 -29.02 30.76
C ALA A 180 -17.00 -28.73 29.29
N ALA A 181 -16.96 -29.75 28.44
CA ALA A 181 -16.81 -29.61 26.99
C ALA A 181 -18.05 -28.98 26.34
N VAL A 182 -19.27 -29.30 26.80
CA VAL A 182 -20.49 -28.60 26.38
C VAL A 182 -20.48 -27.13 26.84
N ASP A 183 -20.15 -26.87 28.11
CA ASP A 183 -20.11 -25.52 28.68
C ASP A 183 -19.04 -24.62 28.02
N ALA A 184 -17.92 -25.22 27.58
CA ALA A 184 -16.88 -24.53 26.81
C ALA A 184 -17.22 -24.36 25.32
N GLY A 185 -18.24 -25.06 24.80
CA GLY A 185 -18.60 -25.08 23.38
C GLY A 185 -17.77 -26.05 22.50
N LEU A 186 -16.96 -26.93 23.11
CA LEU A 186 -16.28 -28.03 22.42
C LEU A 186 -17.26 -29.14 21.98
N LEU A 187 -18.37 -29.31 22.68
CA LEU A 187 -19.47 -30.21 22.32
C LEU A 187 -20.79 -29.43 22.22
N MET A 188 -21.69 -29.88 21.36
CA MET A 188 -23.09 -29.49 21.36
C MET A 188 -23.86 -30.29 22.42
N LEU A 189 -24.93 -29.71 22.97
CA LEU A 189 -25.77 -30.40 23.95
C LEU A 189 -26.40 -31.66 23.32
N GLY A 190 -26.08 -32.83 23.88
CA GLY A 190 -26.54 -34.12 23.36
C GLY A 190 -25.69 -34.71 22.22
N GLU A 191 -24.53 -34.12 21.91
CA GLU A 191 -23.55 -34.72 20.99
C GLU A 191 -22.97 -36.00 21.59
N VAL A 192 -23.03 -37.10 20.83
CA VAL A 192 -22.63 -38.44 21.29
C VAL A 192 -21.14 -38.63 21.03
N LEU A 193 -20.38 -39.06 22.05
CA LEU A 193 -18.97 -39.42 21.92
C LEU A 193 -18.80 -40.72 21.12
N ALA A 194 -17.66 -40.86 20.42
CA ALA A 194 -17.22 -42.13 19.86
C ALA A 194 -17.04 -43.19 20.97
N ASP A 195 -17.52 -44.41 20.70
CA ASP A 195 -17.45 -45.51 21.68
C ASP A 195 -16.06 -46.16 21.68
N GLY A 196 -15.49 -46.29 22.89
CA GLY A 196 -14.20 -46.93 23.15
C GLY A 196 -13.07 -46.46 22.24
N TYR A 197 -12.78 -47.26 21.20
CA TYR A 197 -11.66 -47.07 20.28
C TYR A 197 -12.08 -46.63 18.86
N ASP A 198 -13.35 -46.29 18.61
CA ASP A 198 -13.78 -45.73 17.31
C ASP A 198 -13.51 -44.21 17.19
N PHE A 199 -12.65 -43.65 18.05
CA PHE A 199 -12.22 -42.26 17.98
C PHE A 199 -11.21 -42.05 16.85
N LYS A 200 -11.73 -41.65 15.69
CA LYS A 200 -10.98 -41.47 14.45
C LYS A 200 -10.30 -40.10 14.34
N ARG A 201 -9.24 -40.06 13.53
CA ARG A 201 -8.47 -38.84 13.22
C ARG A 201 -9.30 -37.73 12.56
N SER A 202 -10.34 -38.08 11.81
CA SER A 202 -11.39 -37.15 11.33
C SER A 202 -12.05 -36.37 12.48
N ARG A 203 -12.54 -37.10 13.50
CA ARG A 203 -13.19 -36.51 14.68
C ARG A 203 -12.21 -35.73 15.55
N LEU A 204 -10.98 -36.23 15.71
CA LEU A 204 -9.89 -35.54 16.39
C LEU A 204 -9.59 -34.17 15.72
N ALA A 205 -9.51 -34.13 14.39
CA ALA A 205 -9.34 -32.91 13.61
C ALA A 205 -10.54 -31.95 13.74
N GLU A 206 -11.77 -32.47 13.75
CA GLU A 206 -12.98 -31.67 13.96
C GLU A 206 -12.96 -30.94 15.30
N LEU A 207 -12.73 -31.66 16.40
CA LEU A 207 -12.67 -31.08 17.76
C LEU A 207 -11.51 -30.08 17.89
N SER A 208 -10.36 -30.38 17.29
CA SER A 208 -9.19 -29.48 17.25
C SER A 208 -9.53 -28.16 16.57
N TRP A 209 -10.17 -28.21 15.39
CA TRP A 209 -10.56 -27.01 14.65
C TRP A 209 -11.66 -26.25 15.38
N ARG A 210 -12.63 -26.94 15.98
CA ARG A 210 -13.67 -26.33 16.82
C ARG A 210 -13.04 -25.54 17.98
N ALA A 211 -12.04 -26.11 18.67
CA ALA A 211 -11.32 -25.45 19.75
C ALA A 211 -10.65 -24.12 19.34
N MET A 212 -10.15 -24.03 18.10
CA MET A 212 -9.52 -22.80 17.57
C MET A 212 -10.42 -21.57 17.64
N PHE A 213 -11.74 -21.75 17.59
CA PHE A 213 -12.73 -20.66 17.61
C PHE A 213 -13.38 -20.40 18.97
N LEU A 214 -13.01 -21.16 20.00
CA LEU A 214 -13.53 -20.99 21.36
C LEU A 214 -12.62 -20.06 22.17
N ASN A 215 -13.21 -19.28 23.06
CA ASN A 215 -12.46 -18.33 23.87
C ASN A 215 -11.63 -19.06 24.94
N HIS A 216 -10.34 -18.77 24.99
CA HIS A 216 -9.49 -19.19 26.10
C HIS A 216 -9.98 -18.52 27.39
N LYS A 217 -10.36 -19.33 28.38
CA LYS A 217 -11.11 -18.95 29.58
C LYS A 217 -10.56 -17.72 30.31
N LYS A 218 -9.24 -17.59 30.40
CA LYS A 218 -8.57 -16.49 31.14
C LYS A 218 -8.33 -15.23 30.33
N GLU A 219 -8.27 -15.36 29.00
CA GLU A 219 -7.85 -14.27 28.09
C GLU A 219 -9.07 -13.68 27.35
N ASN A 220 -10.21 -14.38 27.39
CA ASN A 220 -11.46 -14.05 26.70
C ASN A 220 -11.29 -13.75 25.20
N LYS A 221 -10.33 -14.43 24.56
CA LYS A 221 -10.02 -14.34 23.13
C LYS A 221 -10.04 -15.75 22.52
N SER A 222 -10.49 -15.88 21.27
CA SER A 222 -10.47 -17.16 20.56
C SER A 222 -9.05 -17.74 20.52
N LEU A 223 -8.92 -19.06 20.65
CA LEU A 223 -7.62 -19.73 20.73
C LEU A 223 -6.72 -19.40 19.51
N ILE A 224 -7.26 -19.41 18.29
CA ILE A 224 -6.51 -19.02 17.08
C ILE A 224 -5.95 -17.61 17.14
N SER A 225 -6.73 -16.65 17.64
CA SER A 225 -6.30 -15.26 17.77
C SER A 225 -5.34 -15.05 18.94
N LEU A 226 -5.42 -15.87 19.98
CA LEU A 226 -4.44 -15.88 21.08
C LEU A 226 -3.09 -16.45 20.63
N LEU A 227 -3.10 -17.48 19.79
CA LEU A 227 -1.90 -18.11 19.23
C LEU A 227 -1.22 -17.21 18.20
N TYR A 228 -1.99 -16.54 17.35
CA TYR A 228 -1.48 -15.54 16.40
C TYR A 228 -0.82 -14.36 17.13
N ASP A 229 -1.47 -13.75 18.12
CA ASP A 229 -0.89 -12.66 18.95
C ASP A 229 0.44 -13.05 19.60
N ARG A 230 0.61 -14.34 19.94
CA ARG A 230 1.81 -14.89 20.58
C ARG A 230 2.89 -15.35 19.59
N GLY A 231 2.69 -15.14 18.29
CA GLY A 231 3.61 -15.57 17.24
C GLY A 231 3.70 -17.09 17.06
N MET A 232 2.75 -17.84 17.63
CA MET A 232 2.68 -19.31 17.51
C MET A 232 2.04 -19.73 16.17
N ILE A 233 1.25 -18.85 15.56
CA ILE A 233 0.75 -18.99 14.18
C ILE A 233 1.24 -17.78 13.40
N SER A 234 1.83 -18.00 12.23
CA SER A 234 2.37 -16.93 11.39
C SER A 234 1.28 -16.21 10.59
N TYR A 235 1.60 -15.00 10.12
CA TYR A 235 0.79 -14.28 9.15
C TYR A 235 0.58 -15.11 7.87
N SER A 236 1.65 -15.70 7.31
CA SER A 236 1.60 -16.43 6.05
C SER A 236 0.68 -17.66 6.11
N SER A 237 0.67 -18.39 7.23
CA SER A 237 -0.21 -19.56 7.38
C SER A 237 -1.70 -19.18 7.50
N LEU A 238 -2.03 -18.00 8.03
CA LEU A 238 -3.41 -17.51 8.01
C LEU A 238 -3.79 -16.92 6.64
N GLU A 239 -2.86 -16.22 5.98
CA GLU A 239 -3.05 -15.71 4.63
C GLU A 239 -3.29 -16.86 3.63
N GLU A 240 -2.56 -17.96 3.73
CA GLU A 240 -2.77 -19.18 2.92
C GLU A 240 -4.18 -19.76 3.11
N LEU A 241 -4.67 -19.87 4.36
CA LEU A 241 -6.03 -20.34 4.65
C LEU A 241 -7.14 -19.42 4.14
N LEU A 242 -6.88 -18.11 4.08
CA LEU A 242 -7.86 -17.08 3.73
C LEU A 242 -7.84 -16.72 2.24
N THR A 243 -6.74 -17.03 1.56
CA THR A 243 -6.60 -16.84 0.12
C THR A 243 -7.50 -17.84 -0.61
N PRO A 244 -8.50 -17.38 -1.39
CA PRO A 244 -9.38 -18.28 -2.12
C PRO A 244 -8.60 -18.99 -3.23
N VAL A 245 -9.05 -20.21 -3.55
CA VAL A 245 -8.52 -21.02 -4.68
C VAL A 245 -8.49 -20.25 -6.01
N TYR A 246 -9.40 -19.28 -6.16
CA TYR A 246 -9.42 -18.33 -7.27
C TYR A 246 -8.86 -16.98 -6.83
N ILE A 247 -7.53 -16.87 -6.86
CA ILE A 247 -6.82 -15.59 -6.72
C ILE A 247 -7.20 -14.69 -7.91
N PRO A 248 -7.60 -13.41 -7.69
CA PRO A 248 -7.89 -12.45 -8.73
C PRO A 248 -6.70 -12.30 -9.69
N VAL A 249 -6.98 -12.28 -10.99
CA VAL A 249 -5.93 -12.27 -12.02
C VAL A 249 -4.96 -11.09 -11.83
N ILE A 250 -5.44 -9.94 -11.32
CA ILE A 250 -4.59 -8.79 -10.96
C ILE A 250 -3.46 -9.12 -9.98
N ASN A 251 -3.70 -9.92 -8.93
CA ASN A 251 -2.64 -10.26 -7.97
C ASN A 251 -1.50 -11.02 -8.67
N LYS A 252 -1.83 -11.96 -9.56
CA LYS A 252 -0.84 -12.72 -10.35
C LYS A 252 -0.04 -11.83 -11.32
N TRP A 253 -0.65 -10.77 -11.83
CA TRP A 253 0.05 -9.75 -12.63
C TRP A 253 0.97 -8.87 -11.76
N LEU A 254 0.57 -8.57 -10.53
CA LEU A 254 1.39 -7.83 -9.57
C LEU A 254 2.58 -8.66 -9.05
N GLU A 255 2.46 -9.99 -9.00
CA GLU A 255 3.58 -10.91 -8.73
C GLU A 255 4.70 -10.80 -9.79
N CYS A 256 4.40 -10.37 -11.02
CA CYS A 256 5.39 -10.10 -12.07
C CYS A 256 6.12 -8.74 -11.90
N LEU A 257 5.62 -7.84 -11.05
CA LEU A 257 6.14 -6.47 -10.95
C LEU A 257 7.63 -6.41 -10.56
N PRO A 258 8.15 -7.15 -9.55
CA PRO A 258 9.56 -7.07 -9.17
C PRO A 258 10.54 -7.53 -10.27
N GLU A 259 10.09 -8.41 -11.16
CA GLU A 259 10.88 -8.83 -12.33
C GLU A 259 10.91 -7.73 -13.40
N LEU A 260 9.77 -7.08 -13.66
CA LEU A 260 9.68 -5.91 -14.55
C LEU A 260 10.49 -4.72 -14.03
N GLU A 261 10.38 -4.37 -12.74
CA GLU A 261 11.14 -3.29 -12.12
C GLU A 261 12.65 -3.50 -12.27
N LYS A 262 13.12 -4.72 -11.93
CA LYS A 262 14.52 -5.11 -12.11
C LYS A 262 14.93 -5.03 -13.58
N ALA A 263 14.08 -5.45 -14.50
CA ALA A 263 14.38 -5.41 -15.93
C ALA A 263 14.49 -3.98 -16.46
N PHE A 264 13.60 -3.07 -16.03
CA PHE A 264 13.58 -1.65 -16.37
C PHE A 264 14.83 -0.92 -15.85
N ILE A 265 15.17 -1.10 -14.55
CA ILE A 265 16.40 -0.55 -13.96
C ILE A 265 17.65 -0.97 -14.76
N ASN A 266 17.69 -2.22 -15.23
CA ASN A 266 18.81 -2.75 -16.03
C ASN A 266 18.69 -2.46 -17.54
N HIS A 267 17.66 -1.73 -17.98
CA HIS A 267 17.37 -1.44 -19.40
C HIS A 267 17.33 -2.70 -20.28
N SER A 268 16.67 -3.75 -19.80
CA SER A 268 16.60 -5.04 -20.49
C SER A 268 15.78 -4.92 -21.77
N GLU A 269 16.39 -5.20 -22.92
CA GLU A 269 15.73 -5.12 -24.25
C GLU A 269 14.70 -6.23 -24.50
N LYS A 270 14.80 -7.33 -23.76
CA LYS A 270 13.83 -8.44 -23.77
C LYS A 270 13.65 -8.98 -22.36
N ILE A 271 12.41 -8.99 -21.91
CA ILE A 271 11.96 -9.45 -20.60
C ILE A 271 11.11 -10.70 -20.82
N GLU A 272 11.29 -11.75 -20.02
CA GLU A 272 10.47 -12.96 -20.04
C GLU A 272 9.61 -12.99 -18.77
N LEU A 273 8.29 -13.10 -18.92
CA LEU A 273 7.35 -13.25 -17.81
C LEU A 273 6.67 -14.61 -17.92
N SER A 274 6.71 -15.39 -16.84
CA SER A 274 5.92 -16.63 -16.72
C SER A 274 4.49 -16.27 -16.34
N ILE A 275 3.52 -16.59 -17.20
CA ILE A 275 2.08 -16.34 -16.92
C ILE A 275 1.28 -17.64 -17.04
N ASP A 276 0.21 -17.76 -16.26
CA ASP A 276 -0.64 -18.94 -16.28
C ASP A 276 -1.79 -18.85 -17.31
N GLU A 277 -2.53 -19.95 -17.45
CA GLU A 277 -3.68 -20.02 -18.36
C GLU A 277 -4.81 -19.04 -18.02
N ALA A 278 -4.98 -18.69 -16.74
CA ALA A 278 -5.98 -17.71 -16.32
C ALA A 278 -5.57 -16.30 -16.76
N MET A 279 -4.29 -15.93 -16.55
CA MET A 279 -3.73 -14.66 -17.04
C MET A 279 -3.83 -14.55 -18.57
N ALA A 280 -3.34 -15.57 -19.29
CA ALA A 280 -3.31 -15.60 -20.75
C ALA A 280 -4.70 -15.54 -21.42
N LYS A 281 -5.75 -16.00 -20.74
CA LYS A 281 -7.15 -15.95 -21.21
C LYS A 281 -7.91 -14.66 -20.87
N THR A 282 -7.32 -13.74 -20.10
CA THR A 282 -7.89 -12.40 -19.91
C THR A 282 -7.50 -11.44 -21.04
N ASN A 283 -7.94 -10.18 -20.96
CA ASN A 283 -7.33 -9.08 -21.70
C ASN A 283 -5.94 -8.78 -21.12
N TRP A 284 -4.99 -9.70 -21.36
CA TRP A 284 -3.65 -9.67 -20.80
C TRP A 284 -2.87 -8.42 -21.22
N GLN A 285 -3.19 -7.84 -22.38
CA GLN A 285 -2.58 -6.58 -22.83
C GLN A 285 -2.92 -5.42 -21.89
N LYS A 286 -4.17 -5.30 -21.40
CA LYS A 286 -4.56 -4.26 -20.44
C LYS A 286 -3.90 -4.47 -19.07
N TYR A 287 -3.80 -5.72 -18.61
CA TYR A 287 -3.05 -5.99 -17.37
C TYR A 287 -1.56 -5.67 -17.53
N LEU A 288 -0.93 -6.13 -18.62
CA LEU A 288 0.47 -5.84 -18.92
C LEU A 288 0.75 -4.33 -18.94
N SER A 289 -0.10 -3.52 -19.57
CA SER A 289 0.09 -2.06 -19.58
C SER A 289 0.04 -1.45 -18.17
N HIS A 290 -0.84 -1.93 -17.28
CA HIS A 290 -0.91 -1.44 -15.90
C HIS A 290 0.25 -1.89 -15.00
N ILE A 291 0.90 -3.02 -15.29
CA ILE A 291 2.12 -3.44 -14.57
C ILE A 291 3.37 -2.76 -15.13
N ILE A 292 3.43 -2.52 -16.45
CA ILE A 292 4.47 -1.67 -17.07
C ILE A 292 4.42 -0.26 -16.49
N GLU A 293 3.24 0.35 -16.45
CA GLU A 293 3.01 1.67 -15.85
C GLU A 293 3.45 1.73 -14.38
N ARG A 294 3.19 0.66 -13.59
CA ARG A 294 3.72 0.55 -12.23
C ARG A 294 5.24 0.50 -12.17
N ALA A 295 5.89 -0.25 -13.07
CA ALA A 295 7.34 -0.31 -13.15
C ALA A 295 7.94 1.06 -13.55
N GLU A 296 7.29 1.84 -14.42
CA GLU A 296 7.70 3.21 -14.74
C GLU A 296 7.60 4.12 -13.51
N ILE A 297 6.47 4.05 -12.79
CA ILE A 297 6.21 4.84 -11.56
C ILE A 297 7.23 4.52 -10.45
N SER A 298 7.54 3.24 -10.21
CA SER A 298 8.40 2.81 -9.10
C SER A 298 9.90 2.88 -9.41
N THR A 299 10.30 2.73 -10.68
CA THR A 299 11.72 2.80 -11.07
C THR A 299 12.16 4.16 -11.60
N GLY A 300 11.22 4.99 -12.08
CA GLY A 300 11.52 6.23 -12.80
C GLY A 300 12.11 6.04 -14.20
N VAL A 301 12.16 4.80 -14.71
CA VAL A 301 12.63 4.46 -16.06
C VAL A 301 11.42 4.36 -17.00
N PHE A 302 11.38 5.14 -18.07
CA PHE A 302 10.22 5.23 -18.97
C PHE A 302 10.46 4.58 -20.34
N GLN A 303 9.39 4.11 -20.97
CA GLN A 303 9.38 3.61 -22.35
C GLN A 303 8.45 4.42 -23.27
N ARG A 304 8.81 4.47 -24.56
CA ARG A 304 8.04 5.09 -25.67
C ARG A 304 7.33 4.03 -26.51
N GLY A 305 6.68 3.10 -25.83
CA GLY A 305 6.05 1.90 -26.40
C GLY A 305 6.96 0.67 -26.39
N TYR A 306 6.32 -0.48 -26.21
CA TYR A 306 6.91 -1.81 -26.22
C TYR A 306 6.26 -2.69 -27.31
N SER A 307 6.90 -3.81 -27.66
CA SER A 307 6.21 -4.94 -28.30
C SER A 307 6.12 -6.12 -27.32
N SER A 308 5.21 -7.06 -27.60
CA SER A 308 5.03 -8.25 -26.75
C SER A 308 4.65 -9.47 -27.58
N GLU A 309 5.11 -10.64 -27.13
CA GLU A 309 4.84 -11.94 -27.76
C GLU A 309 4.38 -12.95 -26.71
N LEU A 310 3.18 -13.50 -26.88
CA LEU A 310 2.64 -14.56 -26.04
C LEU A 310 2.85 -15.93 -26.69
N TRP A 311 3.56 -16.81 -25.99
CA TRP A 311 3.88 -18.17 -26.40
C TRP A 311 3.21 -19.17 -25.47
N GLN A 312 2.67 -20.25 -26.03
CA GLN A 312 2.11 -21.38 -25.27
C GLN A 312 3.13 -22.52 -25.22
N GLU A 313 3.41 -23.04 -24.03
CA GLU A 313 4.28 -24.21 -23.79
C GLU A 313 3.49 -25.35 -23.11
N ASP A 314 4.05 -26.56 -23.07
CA ASP A 314 3.39 -27.77 -22.53
C ASP A 314 2.90 -27.65 -21.07
N LYS A 315 3.38 -26.65 -20.32
CA LYS A 315 3.09 -26.44 -18.89
C LYS A 315 2.69 -25.00 -18.52
N GLY A 316 2.35 -24.15 -19.48
CA GLY A 316 1.94 -22.76 -19.20
C GLY A 316 2.12 -21.83 -20.39
N TYR A 317 2.26 -20.54 -20.10
CA TYR A 317 2.50 -19.52 -21.11
C TYR A 317 3.73 -18.68 -20.74
N LYS A 318 4.44 -18.22 -21.77
CA LYS A 318 5.51 -17.23 -21.64
C LYS A 318 5.14 -15.98 -22.40
N LEU A 319 5.29 -14.84 -21.74
CA LEU A 319 5.08 -13.54 -22.32
C LEU A 319 6.43 -12.82 -22.41
N TYR A 320 6.91 -12.62 -23.63
CA TYR A 320 8.05 -11.74 -23.84
C TYR A 320 7.60 -10.30 -24.00
N VAL A 321 8.33 -9.38 -23.39
CA VAL A 321 8.11 -7.93 -23.49
C VAL A 321 9.40 -7.29 -23.96
N MET A 322 9.34 -6.46 -25.01
CA MET A 322 10.49 -5.77 -25.58
C MET A 322 10.22 -4.25 -25.53
N PRO A 323 10.55 -3.58 -24.41
CA PRO A 323 10.35 -2.15 -24.25
C PRO A 323 11.37 -1.34 -25.07
N ARG A 324 10.96 -0.13 -25.47
CA ARG A 324 11.87 0.86 -26.06
C ARG A 324 11.98 2.03 -25.09
N TYR A 325 13.02 2.02 -24.26
CA TYR A 325 13.27 3.07 -23.28
C TYR A 325 13.39 4.46 -23.93
N ILE A 326 12.95 5.50 -23.22
CA ILE A 326 13.11 6.90 -23.64
C ILE A 326 14.58 7.30 -23.57
N ASN A 327 15.19 7.05 -22.41
CA ASN A 327 16.59 7.30 -22.12
C ASN A 327 17.44 6.05 -22.35
N THR A 328 18.76 6.26 -22.47
CA THR A 328 19.75 5.20 -22.25
C THR A 328 20.05 5.06 -20.76
N PHE A 329 20.61 3.92 -20.35
CA PHE A 329 21.00 3.68 -18.95
C PHE A 329 21.87 4.80 -18.37
N GLU A 330 22.78 5.37 -19.16
CA GLU A 330 23.63 6.50 -18.75
C GLU A 330 22.85 7.82 -18.59
N GLN A 331 21.83 8.04 -19.42
CA GLN A 331 20.93 9.19 -19.31
C GLN A 331 20.04 9.08 -18.07
N ASP A 332 19.49 7.90 -17.76
CA ASP A 332 18.70 7.72 -16.53
C ASP A 332 19.58 7.85 -15.27
N ARG A 333 20.82 7.34 -15.28
CA ARG A 333 21.78 7.63 -14.18
C ARG A 333 22.03 9.13 -14.01
N LYS A 334 22.11 9.89 -15.10
CA LYS A 334 22.26 11.36 -15.07
C LYS A 334 21.00 12.06 -14.57
N LEU A 335 19.82 11.61 -15.00
CA LEU A 335 18.51 12.08 -14.53
C LEU A 335 18.38 11.87 -13.01
N PHE A 336 18.57 10.65 -12.53
CA PHE A 336 18.47 10.33 -11.10
C PHE A 336 19.47 11.14 -10.27
N SER A 337 20.71 11.35 -10.76
CA SER A 337 21.67 12.22 -10.07
C SER A 337 21.22 13.70 -10.00
N LYS A 338 20.48 14.21 -10.99
CA LYS A 338 19.91 15.57 -10.97
C LYS A 338 18.73 15.64 -9.99
N LEU A 339 17.83 14.66 -10.01
CA LEU A 339 16.69 14.58 -9.08
C LEU A 339 17.16 14.51 -7.62
N ASP A 340 18.22 13.76 -7.33
CA ASP A 340 18.82 13.66 -5.99
C ASP A 340 19.38 15.01 -5.50
N GLU A 341 19.99 15.78 -6.40
CA GLU A 341 20.50 17.12 -6.11
C GLU A 341 19.37 18.12 -5.85
N ILE A 342 18.34 18.13 -6.71
CA ILE A 342 17.13 18.97 -6.55
C ILE A 342 16.43 18.64 -5.24
N THR A 343 16.16 17.36 -4.97
CA THR A 343 15.51 16.89 -3.73
C THR A 343 16.26 17.37 -2.49
N ARG A 344 17.59 17.31 -2.49
CA ARG A 344 18.44 17.78 -1.38
C ARG A 344 18.42 19.31 -1.19
N ILE A 345 18.18 20.09 -2.24
CA ILE A 345 18.14 21.56 -2.20
C ILE A 345 16.74 22.05 -1.77
N VAL A 346 15.70 21.45 -2.35
CA VAL A 346 14.30 21.88 -2.18
C VAL A 346 13.72 21.35 -0.86
N ILE A 347 13.90 20.05 -0.56
CA ILE A 347 13.27 19.41 0.60
C ILE A 347 14.09 19.61 1.88
N LYS A 348 13.40 20.06 2.93
CA LYS A 348 13.97 20.35 4.26
C LYS A 348 13.41 19.37 5.30
N PRO A 349 14.20 18.96 6.31
CA PRO A 349 13.71 18.11 7.38
C PRO A 349 12.51 18.72 8.09
N GLY A 350 11.45 17.93 8.29
CA GLY A 350 10.22 18.36 8.97
C GLY A 350 9.10 18.86 8.06
N MET A 351 9.33 19.02 6.74
CA MET A 351 8.25 19.30 5.78
C MET A 351 7.23 18.15 5.74
N THR A 352 5.95 18.50 5.78
CA THR A 352 4.81 17.65 5.45
C THR A 352 4.80 17.31 3.95
N ASP A 353 4.07 16.26 3.55
CA ASP A 353 4.01 15.85 2.14
C ASP A 353 3.43 16.97 1.25
N TYR A 354 2.44 17.74 1.73
CA TYR A 354 1.93 18.97 1.08
C TYR A 354 3.04 20.03 0.87
N GLU A 355 3.85 20.32 1.89
CA GLU A 355 4.92 21.33 1.79
C GLU A 355 6.04 20.89 0.83
N LYS A 356 6.33 19.59 0.74
CA LYS A 356 7.30 19.04 -0.22
C LYS A 356 6.78 19.14 -1.66
N GLU A 357 5.52 18.79 -1.88
CA GLU A 357 4.85 18.90 -3.17
C GLU A 357 4.83 20.35 -3.66
N LEU A 358 4.38 21.28 -2.81
CA LEU A 358 4.38 22.70 -3.10
C LEU A 358 5.78 23.21 -3.45
N ALA A 359 6.80 22.82 -2.69
CA ALA A 359 8.17 23.22 -2.96
C ALA A 359 8.74 22.66 -4.28
N PHE A 360 8.31 21.47 -4.72
CA PHE A 360 8.69 20.92 -6.03
C PHE A 360 7.91 21.54 -7.18
N HIS A 361 6.61 21.79 -7.00
CA HIS A 361 5.79 22.55 -7.94
C HIS A 361 6.45 23.91 -8.23
N ASP A 362 6.73 24.69 -7.19
CA ASP A 362 7.31 26.02 -7.31
C ASP A 362 8.71 25.95 -7.95
N PHE A 363 9.53 24.97 -7.55
CA PHE A 363 10.82 24.74 -8.19
C PHE A 363 10.70 24.48 -9.70
N ILE A 364 9.74 23.67 -10.15
CA ILE A 364 9.54 23.40 -11.57
C ILE A 364 9.13 24.69 -12.29
N VAL A 365 8.12 25.42 -11.79
CA VAL A 365 7.64 26.67 -12.40
C VAL A 365 8.72 27.76 -12.42
N GLU A 366 9.62 27.80 -11.43
CA GLU A 366 10.74 28.76 -11.39
C GLU A 366 11.91 28.41 -12.32
N ASN A 367 12.10 27.13 -12.69
CA ASN A 367 13.31 26.66 -13.38
C ASN A 367 13.06 26.08 -14.78
N ILE A 368 11.79 25.84 -15.15
CA ILE A 368 11.36 25.35 -16.45
C ILE A 368 10.44 26.40 -17.09
N GLU A 369 10.52 26.54 -18.41
CA GLU A 369 9.63 27.35 -19.23
C GLU A 369 8.92 26.49 -20.28
N TYR A 370 7.67 26.85 -20.60
CA TYR A 370 6.88 26.08 -21.56
C TYR A 370 7.43 26.23 -22.98
N ASP A 371 7.71 25.10 -23.62
CA ASP A 371 8.34 25.08 -24.94
C ASP A 371 7.32 25.40 -26.04
N THR A 372 7.28 26.68 -26.39
CA THR A 372 6.49 27.21 -27.52
C THR A 372 7.23 27.11 -28.87
N SER A 373 8.42 26.50 -28.92
CA SER A 373 9.23 26.40 -30.15
C SER A 373 8.70 25.31 -31.11
N PHE A 374 7.58 25.61 -31.75
CA PHE A 374 6.97 24.75 -32.75
C PHE A 374 7.62 24.93 -34.13
N ASP A 375 8.39 23.94 -34.58
CA ASP A 375 8.87 23.85 -35.96
C ASP A 375 7.85 23.11 -36.84
N MET A 376 7.53 23.65 -38.02
CA MET A 376 6.50 23.05 -38.89
C MET A 376 6.90 21.72 -39.54
N ASP A 377 8.20 21.43 -39.66
CA ASP A 377 8.69 20.18 -40.26
C ASP A 377 8.97 19.09 -39.20
N ASN A 378 9.27 19.48 -37.96
CA ASN A 378 9.76 18.57 -36.91
C ASN A 378 8.92 18.56 -35.61
N GLY A 379 8.01 19.51 -35.43
CA GLY A 379 7.28 19.74 -34.18
C GLY A 379 8.15 20.37 -33.09
N VAL A 380 7.69 20.28 -31.84
CA VAL A 380 8.47 20.70 -30.66
C VAL A 380 9.64 19.72 -30.44
N PRO A 381 10.83 20.16 -29.98
CA PRO A 381 11.96 19.28 -29.71
C PRO A 381 11.60 18.10 -28.81
N ARG A 382 11.99 16.88 -29.20
CA ARG A 382 11.67 15.65 -28.44
C ARG A 382 12.20 15.62 -27.00
N SER A 383 13.23 16.42 -26.71
CA SER A 383 13.74 16.64 -25.35
C SER A 383 12.68 17.22 -24.42
N SER A 384 11.80 18.05 -24.95
CA SER A 384 10.82 18.83 -24.17
C SER A 384 9.69 17.94 -23.64
N SER A 385 9.50 16.73 -24.20
CA SER A 385 8.54 15.73 -23.73
C SER A 385 9.02 14.87 -22.58
N HIS A 386 10.23 15.08 -22.01
CA HIS A 386 10.74 14.25 -20.91
C HIS A 386 11.62 15.00 -19.90
N ALA A 387 11.59 14.56 -18.65
CA ALA A 387 12.18 15.24 -17.49
C ALA A 387 13.69 15.48 -17.63
N LEU A 388 14.45 14.57 -18.23
CA LEU A 388 15.88 14.79 -18.46
C LEU A 388 16.13 15.95 -19.44
N GLY A 389 15.32 16.08 -20.48
CA GLY A 389 15.44 17.18 -21.44
C GLY A 389 15.08 18.50 -20.78
N ALA A 390 13.94 18.54 -20.07
CA ALA A 390 13.53 19.69 -19.25
C ALA A 390 14.67 20.19 -18.33
N LEU A 391 15.30 19.28 -17.58
CA LEU A 391 16.42 19.59 -16.68
C LEU A 391 17.77 19.88 -17.38
N GLU A 392 17.86 19.77 -18.71
CA GLU A 392 19.07 20.08 -19.50
C GLU A 392 18.91 21.32 -20.38
N THR A 393 17.70 21.61 -20.86
CA THR A 393 17.39 22.76 -21.72
C THR A 393 16.77 23.93 -20.95
N GLY A 394 16.06 23.65 -19.84
CA GLY A 394 15.15 24.60 -19.19
C GLY A 394 13.76 24.68 -19.85
N PHE A 395 13.47 23.84 -20.86
CA PHE A 395 12.24 23.90 -21.66
C PHE A 395 11.51 22.56 -21.71
N ALA A 396 10.19 22.58 -21.56
CA ALA A 396 9.36 21.37 -21.61
C ALA A 396 7.94 21.62 -22.17
N VAL A 397 7.28 20.56 -22.63
CA VAL A 397 5.83 20.50 -22.83
C VAL A 397 5.19 19.72 -21.69
N CYS A 398 3.86 19.65 -21.64
CA CYS A 398 3.09 19.05 -20.55
C CYS A 398 3.59 17.67 -20.08
N GLU A 399 3.95 16.77 -21.00
CA GLU A 399 4.52 15.45 -20.67
C GLU A 399 5.85 15.56 -19.88
N GLY A 400 6.72 16.52 -20.22
CA GLY A 400 7.97 16.76 -19.53
C GLY A 400 7.80 17.34 -18.12
N TYR A 401 6.86 18.28 -17.94
CA TYR A 401 6.45 18.81 -16.63
C TYR A 401 5.89 17.70 -15.74
N ALA A 402 4.88 16.98 -16.23
CA ALA A 402 4.20 15.94 -15.48
C ALA A 402 5.13 14.76 -15.11
N GLN A 403 6.07 14.41 -16.01
CA GLN A 403 7.09 13.42 -15.72
C GLN A 403 8.08 13.89 -14.65
N LEU A 404 8.54 15.15 -14.71
CA LEU A 404 9.48 15.71 -13.73
C LEU A 404 8.85 15.81 -12.34
N MET A 405 7.60 16.28 -12.25
CA MET A 405 6.86 16.34 -10.99
C MET A 405 6.66 14.95 -10.37
N MET A 406 6.23 13.96 -11.16
CA MET A 406 6.08 12.58 -10.68
C MET A 406 7.40 12.01 -10.16
N LEU A 407 8.49 12.22 -10.89
CA LEU A 407 9.81 11.75 -10.48
C LEU A 407 10.29 12.38 -9.17
N LEU A 408 10.12 13.69 -8.98
CA LEU A 408 10.51 14.37 -7.74
C LEU A 408 9.65 13.95 -6.55
N LEU A 409 8.33 13.85 -6.72
CA LEU A 409 7.40 13.39 -5.69
C LEU A 409 7.69 11.95 -5.24
N ASN A 410 7.78 11.02 -6.20
CA ASN A 410 8.06 9.61 -5.92
C ASN A 410 9.42 9.46 -5.21
N ARG A 411 10.43 10.23 -5.63
CA ARG A 411 11.76 10.25 -4.99
C ARG A 411 11.72 10.76 -3.54
N ALA A 412 10.79 11.64 -3.20
CA ALA A 412 10.55 12.13 -1.84
C ALA A 412 9.55 11.26 -1.02
N GLY A 413 9.12 10.11 -1.57
CA GLY A 413 8.19 9.19 -0.93
C GLY A 413 6.74 9.66 -0.95
N ILE A 414 6.36 10.53 -1.88
CA ILE A 414 4.98 10.95 -2.13
C ILE A 414 4.50 10.24 -3.40
N PRO A 415 3.53 9.32 -3.32
CA PRO A 415 3.04 8.62 -4.49
C PRO A 415 2.39 9.59 -5.49
N CYS A 416 2.93 9.64 -6.69
CA CYS A 416 2.41 10.36 -7.82
C CYS A 416 2.31 9.46 -9.05
N ARG A 417 1.30 9.70 -9.89
CA ARG A 417 1.06 9.07 -11.19
C ARG A 417 0.79 10.15 -12.23
N MET A 418 1.20 9.94 -13.48
CA MET A 418 0.82 10.80 -14.60
C MET A 418 -0.62 10.50 -15.05
N VAL A 419 -1.37 11.52 -15.41
CA VAL A 419 -2.70 11.44 -16.00
C VAL A 419 -2.61 11.96 -17.43
N THR A 420 -3.23 11.27 -18.38
CA THR A 420 -3.31 11.72 -19.78
C THR A 420 -4.76 11.93 -20.19
N GLY A 421 -4.98 12.94 -21.04
CA GLY A 421 -6.32 13.34 -21.45
C GLY A 421 -6.28 14.44 -22.49
N VAL A 422 -7.31 15.30 -22.45
CA VAL A 422 -7.46 16.46 -23.34
C VAL A 422 -7.79 17.69 -22.51
N ALA A 423 -7.11 18.81 -22.80
CA ALA A 423 -7.37 20.12 -22.21
C ALA A 423 -7.34 21.18 -23.33
N ASP A 424 -8.29 22.11 -23.33
CA ASP A 424 -8.54 23.09 -24.41
C ASP A 424 -8.60 22.52 -25.85
N GLY A 425 -8.93 21.22 -25.98
CA GLY A 425 -9.05 20.51 -27.25
C GLY A 425 -7.79 19.78 -27.72
N GLU A 426 -6.65 19.99 -27.05
CA GLU A 426 -5.36 19.36 -27.36
C GLU A 426 -5.02 18.23 -26.39
N LEU A 427 -4.15 17.30 -26.81
CA LEU A 427 -3.66 16.23 -25.94
C LEU A 427 -2.81 16.82 -24.80
N HIS A 428 -3.12 16.41 -23.57
CA HIS A 428 -2.50 16.98 -22.37
C HIS A 428 -2.12 15.92 -21.34
N ALA A 429 -1.12 16.24 -20.52
CA ALA A 429 -0.59 15.39 -19.47
C ALA A 429 -0.34 16.19 -18.19
N TRP A 430 -0.81 15.67 -17.05
CA TRP A 430 -0.70 16.28 -15.72
C TRP A 430 -0.49 15.18 -14.67
N ASN A 431 -0.66 15.50 -13.38
CA ASN A 431 -0.41 14.57 -12.28
C ASN A 431 -1.64 14.26 -11.43
N MET A 432 -1.58 13.09 -10.80
CA MET A 432 -2.42 12.69 -9.67
C MET A 432 -1.51 12.30 -8.51
N VAL A 433 -1.72 12.92 -7.36
CA VAL A 433 -0.86 12.80 -6.17
C VAL A 433 -1.67 12.25 -4.99
N LEU A 434 -1.08 11.35 -4.19
CA LEU A 434 -1.68 10.79 -2.99
C LEU A 434 -1.15 11.49 -1.73
N LEU A 435 -2.00 12.31 -1.10
CA LEU A 435 -1.70 13.04 0.13
C LEU A 435 -2.62 12.57 1.25
N ASN A 436 -2.04 12.21 2.40
CA ASN A 436 -2.77 11.79 3.61
C ASN A 436 -3.77 10.62 3.45
N GLY A 437 -3.77 9.93 2.30
CA GLY A 437 -4.69 8.83 1.97
C GLY A 437 -5.64 9.15 0.81
N ASP A 438 -5.76 10.42 0.43
CA ASP A 438 -6.68 10.91 -0.60
C ASP A 438 -5.91 11.29 -1.88
N THR A 439 -6.54 11.14 -3.04
CA THR A 439 -5.97 11.51 -4.34
C THR A 439 -6.43 12.90 -4.78
N TYR A 440 -5.49 13.68 -5.30
CA TYR A 440 -5.71 15.03 -5.83
C TYR A 440 -5.08 15.16 -7.22
N HIS A 441 -5.61 16.06 -8.05
CA HIS A 441 -4.98 16.43 -9.32
C HIS A 441 -4.08 17.65 -9.16
N VAL A 442 -2.93 17.63 -9.82
CA VAL A 442 -1.98 18.75 -9.92
C VAL A 442 -1.60 18.93 -11.38
N ASP A 443 -1.67 20.16 -11.89
CA ASP A 443 -1.18 20.51 -13.22
C ASP A 443 -0.18 21.67 -13.17
N VAL A 444 1.09 21.29 -12.99
CA VAL A 444 2.23 22.21 -12.97
C VAL A 444 2.40 22.98 -14.29
N THR A 445 1.85 22.47 -15.41
CA THR A 445 1.97 23.10 -16.72
C THR A 445 1.00 24.27 -16.84
N TRP A 446 -0.24 24.09 -16.40
CA TRP A 446 -1.26 25.16 -16.42
C TRP A 446 -1.10 26.14 -15.26
N ASP A 447 -0.39 25.74 -14.20
CA ASP A 447 0.04 26.64 -13.14
C ASP A 447 1.34 27.41 -13.45
N ASP A 448 2.01 27.14 -14.60
CA ASP A 448 3.13 27.91 -15.11
C ASP A 448 2.68 29.11 -15.99
N PRO A 449 2.91 30.37 -15.57
CA PRO A 449 2.57 31.53 -16.38
C PRO A 449 3.52 31.72 -17.58
N VAL A 450 3.04 31.38 -18.78
CA VAL A 450 3.75 31.63 -20.04
C VAL A 450 3.82 33.14 -20.36
N PRO A 451 5.01 33.75 -20.54
CA PRO A 451 5.12 35.16 -20.91
C PRO A 451 4.50 35.48 -22.28
N VAL A 452 3.69 36.54 -22.36
CA VAL A 452 3.00 36.94 -23.60
C VAL A 452 3.95 37.61 -24.62
N GLU A 453 5.10 38.10 -24.18
CA GLU A 453 6.14 38.70 -25.03
C GLU A 453 7.54 38.19 -24.61
N GLU A 454 8.47 38.08 -25.58
CA GLU A 454 9.85 37.60 -25.43
C GLU A 454 10.71 38.34 -24.37
N ASN A 455 10.22 39.46 -23.82
CA ASN A 455 10.89 40.25 -22.78
C ASN A 455 9.94 40.67 -21.64
N ALA A 456 8.75 40.08 -21.55
CA ALA A 456 7.84 40.31 -20.42
C ALA A 456 8.41 39.66 -19.15
N LYS A 457 8.20 40.29 -17.99
CA LYS A 457 8.48 39.65 -16.69
C LYS A 457 7.51 38.47 -16.55
N LYS A 458 8.04 37.26 -16.28
CA LYS A 458 7.22 36.09 -15.90
C LYS A 458 6.30 36.47 -14.73
N GLU A 459 5.01 36.17 -14.85
CA GLU A 459 4.03 36.47 -13.78
C GLU A 459 4.32 35.64 -12.52
N SER A 460 3.64 35.95 -11.43
CA SER A 460 3.68 35.12 -10.21
C SER A 460 3.19 33.69 -10.48
N ILE A 461 3.84 32.71 -9.83
CA ILE A 461 3.44 31.30 -9.82
C ILE A 461 1.92 31.17 -9.59
N ARG A 462 1.26 30.30 -10.37
CA ARG A 462 -0.17 30.03 -10.23
C ARG A 462 -0.38 28.75 -9.40
N TYR A 463 -1.60 28.57 -8.91
CA TYR A 463 -1.97 27.42 -8.07
C TYR A 463 -3.45 27.05 -8.29
N ASP A 464 -3.96 27.43 -9.46
CA ASP A 464 -5.33 27.26 -9.92
C ASP A 464 -5.68 25.76 -10.00
N TYR A 465 -4.68 24.95 -10.39
CA TYR A 465 -4.76 23.52 -10.57
C TYR A 465 -4.00 22.72 -9.50
N PHE A 466 -3.47 23.39 -8.46
CA PHE A 466 -2.79 22.75 -7.35
C PHE A 466 -3.78 22.05 -6.38
N ASN A 467 -3.76 20.71 -6.41
CA ASN A 467 -4.61 19.83 -5.62
C ASN A 467 -6.11 20.09 -5.81
N VAL A 468 -6.57 20.08 -7.05
CA VAL A 468 -7.99 20.17 -7.41
C VAL A 468 -8.64 18.78 -7.46
N ASN A 469 -9.97 18.74 -7.32
CA ASN A 469 -10.75 17.51 -7.43
C ASN A 469 -11.35 17.32 -8.84
N ASP A 470 -11.91 16.14 -9.12
CA ASP A 470 -12.47 15.77 -10.44
C ASP A 470 -13.45 16.83 -10.98
N LYS A 471 -14.26 17.41 -10.10
CA LYS A 471 -15.29 18.40 -10.45
C LYS A 471 -14.69 19.76 -10.83
N GLU A 472 -13.59 20.14 -10.18
CA GLU A 472 -12.90 21.39 -10.47
C GLU A 472 -12.04 21.29 -11.73
N LEU A 473 -11.26 20.21 -11.86
CA LEU A 473 -10.43 19.95 -13.03
C LEU A 473 -11.29 19.71 -14.29
N GLY A 474 -12.39 18.97 -14.15
CA GLY A 474 -13.32 18.62 -15.24
C GLY A 474 -14.07 19.79 -15.89
N LYS A 475 -13.77 21.04 -15.52
CA LYS A 475 -14.26 22.24 -16.20
C LYS A 475 -13.45 22.60 -17.45
N SER A 476 -12.14 22.28 -17.46
CA SER A 476 -11.20 22.53 -18.56
C SER A 476 -10.60 21.25 -19.14
N HIS A 477 -10.54 20.18 -18.36
CA HIS A 477 -9.91 18.92 -18.73
C HIS A 477 -10.91 17.78 -18.91
N THR A 478 -10.54 16.78 -19.71
CA THR A 478 -11.26 15.51 -19.85
C THR A 478 -10.28 14.34 -19.88
N TRP A 479 -10.61 13.25 -19.17
CA TRP A 479 -9.83 12.02 -19.12
C TRP A 479 -10.74 10.80 -19.03
N ILE A 480 -10.19 9.60 -19.23
CA ILE A 480 -10.91 8.35 -19.03
C ILE A 480 -10.93 8.05 -17.52
N THR A 481 -11.96 8.51 -16.83
CA THR A 481 -12.10 8.35 -15.37
C THR A 481 -12.01 6.90 -14.89
N ALA A 482 -12.36 5.92 -15.73
CA ALA A 482 -12.27 4.49 -15.41
C ALA A 482 -10.84 3.93 -15.26
N ASP A 483 -9.81 4.68 -15.69
CA ASP A 483 -8.40 4.28 -15.62
C ASP A 483 -7.66 4.91 -14.43
N TYR A 484 -8.35 5.72 -13.60
CA TYR A 484 -7.83 6.40 -12.41
C TYR A 484 -8.80 6.27 -11.21
N PRO A 485 -8.36 6.40 -9.95
CA PRO A 485 -9.26 6.64 -8.83
C PRO A 485 -9.87 8.05 -8.92
N ALA A 486 -11.00 8.29 -8.25
CA ALA A 486 -11.67 9.59 -8.24
C ALA A 486 -11.04 10.54 -7.22
N CYS A 487 -10.69 11.76 -7.64
CA CYS A 487 -10.31 12.84 -6.73
C CYS A 487 -11.59 13.55 -6.25
N VAL A 488 -11.93 13.39 -4.97
CA VAL A 488 -13.17 13.96 -4.38
C VAL A 488 -12.86 15.04 -3.35
N GLU A 489 -11.86 14.79 -2.51
CA GLU A 489 -11.50 15.65 -1.39
C GLU A 489 -10.91 16.99 -1.82
N THR A 490 -10.93 17.95 -0.89
CA THR A 490 -10.47 19.33 -1.13
C THR A 490 -9.55 19.85 -0.03
N ALA A 491 -9.21 19.02 0.97
CA ALA A 491 -8.47 19.45 2.16
C ALA A 491 -7.03 19.93 1.86
N GLU A 492 -6.42 19.36 0.81
CA GLU A 492 -5.07 19.72 0.35
C GLU A 492 -5.07 20.71 -0.83
N ASN A 493 -6.24 21.19 -1.29
CA ASN A 493 -6.31 22.23 -2.32
C ASN A 493 -5.62 23.52 -1.83
N TYR A 494 -4.82 24.17 -2.68
CA TYR A 494 -4.03 25.34 -2.30
C TYR A 494 -4.87 26.44 -1.61
N PHE A 495 -6.02 26.80 -2.18
CA PHE A 495 -6.86 27.88 -1.64
C PHE A 495 -7.59 27.47 -0.35
N VAL A 496 -7.94 26.19 -0.21
CA VAL A 496 -8.55 25.66 1.02
C VAL A 496 -7.51 25.63 2.14
N LYS A 497 -6.34 25.03 1.89
CA LYS A 497 -5.23 24.88 2.84
C LYS A 497 -4.76 26.24 3.38
N ASN A 498 -4.59 27.21 2.49
CA ASN A 498 -4.10 28.55 2.81
C ASN A 498 -5.21 29.55 3.20
N LYS A 499 -6.48 29.12 3.27
CA LYS A 499 -7.65 29.96 3.63
C LYS A 499 -7.87 31.16 2.71
N LEU A 500 -7.63 30.96 1.41
CA LEU A 500 -7.77 31.95 0.33
C LEU A 500 -9.12 31.84 -0.42
N ILE A 501 -10.05 31.01 0.08
CA ILE A 501 -11.44 30.95 -0.39
C ILE A 501 -12.20 32.17 0.14
N VAL A 502 -12.80 32.97 -0.75
CA VAL A 502 -13.61 34.14 -0.40
C VAL A 502 -15.07 33.94 -0.81
N ASN A 503 -16.00 34.30 0.08
CA ASN A 503 -17.45 34.21 -0.12
C ASN A 503 -18.08 35.60 0.06
N GLY A 504 -18.58 36.22 -1.01
CA GLY A 504 -19.12 37.59 -1.00
C GLY A 504 -18.07 38.69 -1.16
N ILE A 505 -18.51 39.83 -1.71
CA ILE A 505 -17.68 40.99 -2.07
C ILE A 505 -16.98 41.63 -0.85
N ASP A 506 -17.67 41.69 0.29
CA ASP A 506 -17.12 42.28 1.53
C ASP A 506 -15.91 41.47 2.04
N ASN A 507 -15.96 40.14 1.93
CA ASN A 507 -14.86 39.28 2.34
C ASN A 507 -13.68 39.36 1.36
N LEU A 508 -13.92 39.53 0.06
CA LEU A 508 -12.87 39.83 -0.91
C LEU A 508 -12.19 41.18 -0.61
N LYS A 509 -12.98 42.22 -0.31
CA LYS A 509 -12.45 43.53 0.08
C LYS A 509 -11.59 43.44 1.35
N ILE A 510 -12.07 42.79 2.41
CA ILE A 510 -11.32 42.57 3.66
C ILE A 510 -10.01 41.80 3.40
N ALA A 511 -10.06 40.75 2.57
CA ALA A 511 -8.88 39.95 2.26
C ALA A 511 -7.83 40.75 1.48
N LEU A 512 -8.26 41.59 0.53
CA LEU A 512 -7.38 42.47 -0.24
C LEU A 512 -6.82 43.62 0.60
N GLU A 513 -7.63 44.25 1.46
CA GLU A 513 -7.15 45.24 2.42
C GLU A 513 -6.07 44.68 3.35
N ASN A 514 -6.23 43.44 3.83
CA ASN A 514 -5.22 42.78 4.67
C ASN A 514 -3.94 42.50 3.87
N ALA A 515 -4.05 42.03 2.62
CA ALA A 515 -2.89 41.85 1.75
C ALA A 515 -2.10 43.15 1.52
N VAL A 516 -2.81 44.27 1.35
CA VAL A 516 -2.22 45.61 1.21
C VAL A 516 -1.57 46.10 2.51
N LYS A 517 -2.22 45.88 3.67
CA LYS A 517 -1.66 46.19 5.00
C LYS A 517 -0.39 45.38 5.31
N ASP A 518 -0.35 44.13 4.88
CA ASP A 518 0.82 43.24 4.98
C ASP A 518 1.95 43.60 3.98
N GLY A 519 1.72 44.56 3.08
CA GLY A 519 2.69 45.00 2.07
C GLY A 519 2.93 43.99 0.95
N LYS A 520 1.98 43.08 0.68
CA LYS A 520 2.12 42.07 -0.37
C LYS A 520 2.12 42.71 -1.74
N THR A 521 3.07 42.36 -2.59
CA THR A 521 3.14 42.81 -3.99
C THR A 521 2.19 42.05 -4.91
N GLU A 522 1.82 40.83 -4.54
CA GLU A 522 0.95 39.94 -5.32
C GLU A 522 0.00 39.23 -4.33
N SER A 523 -1.25 38.97 -4.73
CA SER A 523 -2.22 38.19 -3.95
C SER A 523 -3.28 37.56 -4.83
N MET A 524 -3.83 36.43 -4.37
CA MET A 524 -4.75 35.61 -5.16
C MET A 524 -5.77 34.93 -4.25
N PHE A 525 -7.02 34.91 -4.71
CA PHE A 525 -8.16 34.41 -3.96
C PHE A 525 -9.07 33.60 -4.89
N LYS A 526 -9.67 32.52 -4.39
CA LYS A 526 -10.63 31.71 -5.15
C LYS A 526 -12.05 32.08 -4.71
N LEU A 527 -12.85 32.53 -5.66
CA LEU A 527 -14.22 32.99 -5.45
C LEU A 527 -15.15 31.79 -5.27
N GLN A 528 -16.00 31.84 -4.24
CA GLN A 528 -17.02 30.82 -4.00
C GLN A 528 -18.39 31.47 -3.84
N ASN A 529 -19.42 30.83 -4.42
CA ASN A 529 -20.82 31.28 -4.39
C ASN A 529 -21.03 32.73 -4.91
N MET A 530 -20.22 33.17 -5.87
CA MET A 530 -20.29 34.50 -6.48
C MET A 530 -20.39 34.41 -8.00
N ASP A 531 -21.11 35.36 -8.60
CA ASP A 531 -21.11 35.61 -10.04
C ASP A 531 -20.05 36.69 -10.35
N PRO A 532 -18.97 36.36 -11.10
CA PRO A 532 -17.92 37.32 -11.46
C PRO A 532 -18.43 38.57 -12.16
N GLU A 533 -19.48 38.46 -12.99
CA GLU A 533 -20.05 39.60 -13.73
C GLU A 533 -20.77 40.59 -12.80
N SER A 534 -21.08 40.19 -11.56
CA SER A 534 -21.69 41.05 -10.53
C SER A 534 -20.68 41.84 -9.68
N LEU A 535 -19.38 41.59 -9.82
CA LEU A 535 -18.35 42.24 -9.01
C LEU A 535 -17.83 43.53 -9.67
N ASP A 536 -18.10 44.68 -9.04
CA ASP A 536 -17.44 45.95 -9.34
C ASP A 536 -16.02 45.99 -8.72
N ILE A 537 -15.12 45.17 -9.27
CA ILE A 537 -13.71 45.07 -8.81
C ILE A 537 -13.01 46.43 -8.97
N GLY A 538 -13.34 47.18 -10.03
CA GLY A 538 -12.83 48.52 -10.27
C GLY A 538 -13.11 49.47 -9.10
N LYS A 539 -14.32 49.46 -8.56
CA LYS A 539 -14.67 50.24 -7.36
C LYS A 539 -13.91 49.79 -6.12
N ILE A 540 -13.75 48.49 -5.87
CA ILE A 540 -12.97 47.98 -4.73
C ILE A 540 -11.52 48.50 -4.81
N MET A 541 -10.91 48.40 -5.99
CA MET A 541 -9.54 48.89 -6.23
C MET A 541 -9.43 50.41 -6.05
N ILE A 542 -10.41 51.19 -6.51
CA ILE A 542 -10.44 52.65 -6.31
C ILE A 542 -10.57 53.01 -4.83
N GLU A 543 -11.44 52.32 -4.07
CA GLU A 543 -11.60 52.54 -2.63
C GLU A 543 -10.30 52.27 -1.88
N ILE A 544 -9.65 51.13 -2.11
CA ILE A 544 -8.38 50.75 -1.46
C ILE A 544 -7.23 51.67 -1.87
N THR A 545 -7.11 52.03 -3.15
CA THR A 545 -6.04 52.95 -3.62
C THR A 545 -6.24 54.38 -3.12
N GLY A 546 -7.48 54.75 -2.75
CA GLY A 546 -7.83 56.04 -2.18
C GLY A 546 -7.50 56.20 -0.71
N GLU A 547 -7.24 55.12 0.03
CA GLU A 547 -6.85 55.18 1.44
C GLU A 547 -5.38 55.61 1.58
N SER A 548 -5.15 56.74 2.27
CA SER A 548 -3.85 57.41 2.38
C SER A 548 -2.75 56.57 3.03
N ASP A 549 -3.14 55.57 3.81
CA ASP A 549 -2.29 54.90 4.78
C ASP A 549 -1.51 53.73 4.16
N TYR A 550 -1.87 53.29 2.95
CA TYR A 550 -1.30 52.10 2.30
C TYR A 550 -0.09 52.37 1.40
N ASN A 551 0.29 53.63 1.16
CA ASN A 551 1.43 54.01 0.30
C ASN A 551 1.42 53.34 -1.10
N LEU A 552 0.22 53.05 -1.63
CA LEU A 552 0.03 52.33 -2.88
C LEU A 552 0.24 53.29 -4.08
N GLU A 553 0.94 52.81 -5.11
CA GLU A 553 1.14 53.50 -6.40
C GLU A 553 0.10 53.04 -7.42
N PHE A 554 -0.11 51.73 -7.52
CA PHE A 554 -0.99 51.10 -8.50
C PHE A 554 -1.45 49.71 -8.03
N ILE A 555 -2.63 49.29 -8.48
CA ILE A 555 -3.16 47.94 -8.36
C ILE A 555 -3.79 47.50 -9.68
N SER A 556 -3.47 46.29 -10.14
CA SER A 556 -4.12 45.60 -11.25
C SER A 556 -4.83 44.34 -10.74
N CYS A 557 -5.81 43.85 -11.51
CA CYS A 557 -6.40 42.53 -11.28
C CYS A 557 -6.56 41.74 -12.58
N SER A 558 -6.44 40.42 -12.49
CA SER A 558 -6.90 39.48 -13.51
C SER A 558 -7.84 38.44 -12.89
N PHE A 559 -8.70 37.84 -13.69
CA PHE A 559 -9.70 36.89 -13.22
C PHE A 559 -9.89 35.75 -14.23
N ASP A 560 -9.82 34.51 -13.74
CA ASP A 560 -10.09 33.31 -14.52
C ASP A 560 -11.53 32.80 -14.22
N PRO A 561 -12.44 32.80 -15.21
CA PRO A 561 -13.83 32.36 -15.04
C PRO A 561 -14.01 30.85 -14.93
N VAL A 562 -13.03 30.04 -15.32
CA VAL A 562 -13.05 28.59 -15.24
C VAL A 562 -12.66 28.15 -13.83
N THR A 563 -11.51 28.61 -13.35
CA THR A 563 -10.94 28.25 -12.04
C THR A 563 -11.62 29.03 -10.91
N LEU A 564 -12.23 30.17 -11.23
CA LEU A 564 -12.81 31.17 -10.32
C LEU A 564 -11.75 31.87 -9.45
N VAL A 565 -10.52 31.99 -9.94
CA VAL A 565 -9.42 32.66 -9.23
C VAL A 565 -9.31 34.11 -9.68
N ILE A 566 -9.29 35.03 -8.71
CA ILE A 566 -8.94 36.44 -8.91
C ILE A 566 -7.51 36.67 -8.40
N ARG A 567 -6.71 37.37 -9.20
CA ARG A 567 -5.31 37.73 -8.91
C ARG A 567 -5.19 39.24 -8.86
N PHE A 568 -4.33 39.74 -7.98
CA PHE A 568 -4.03 41.15 -7.80
C PHE A 568 -2.52 41.36 -7.77
N GLU A 569 -2.04 42.34 -8.53
CA GLU A 569 -0.67 42.85 -8.42
C GLU A 569 -0.71 44.26 -7.86
N MET A 570 0.20 44.56 -6.95
CA MET A 570 0.20 45.75 -6.10
C MET A 570 1.61 46.35 -6.09
N LYS A 571 1.70 47.61 -6.52
CA LYS A 571 2.94 48.37 -6.53
C LYS A 571 2.89 49.46 -5.48
N TYR A 572 3.85 49.46 -4.56
CA TYR A 572 3.99 50.49 -3.51
C TYR A 572 4.99 51.55 -3.93
N ARG A 573 4.77 52.79 -3.48
CA ARG A 573 5.71 53.89 -3.73
C ARG A 573 6.98 53.65 -2.92
N LYS A 574 8.14 53.96 -3.50
CA LYS A 574 9.41 53.92 -2.76
C LYS A 574 9.37 54.92 -1.59
N PRO A 575 9.92 54.58 -0.41
CA PRO A 575 10.20 55.59 0.61
C PRO A 575 11.17 56.64 0.06
N ASP A 576 10.89 57.92 0.37
CA ASP A 576 11.76 59.06 0.05
C ASP A 576 13.05 59.09 0.88
#